data_AF-B1INC7-F1
#
_entry.id   AF-B1INC7-F1
#
_cell.length_a   1.000
_cell.length_b   1.000
_cell.length_c   1.000
_cell.angle_alpha   90.00
_cell.angle_beta   90.00
_cell.angle_gamma   90.00
#
_symmetry.space_group_name_H-M   'P 1'
#
loop_
_entity.id
_entity.type
_entity.pdbx_description
1 polymer ?
#
loop_
_entity_poly.entity_id
_entity_poly.type
_entity_poly.pdbx_seq_one_letter_code
_entity_poly.pdbx_strand_id
1 'polypeptide(L)'
;MKMRVFFLKRKSVYYFLLLSLILITLLTTIKYKNTSAFNLLNSNKTIRKDLTGDGNEDSVNINSKDNKYSITIKSQNKNYTLKNNENKKFIGDYNNFWPITINFEDISRDKIPEIFIQCSQYKMPVQYIFKWQNNEFKRLYSSNNNIIGLMDYNNNKTPKIISGNLKNGEIAFDSFMFMEDSLQRFDYNFNENFMGSNTIIEFINYIQSLPISEENRPENILINTIGGKDISVIGNLVKENNIYTFQDANFKDIKNNKDGEISEIKWSLNFKGMSKQDNNLIKNYNIDVLLKLVDNPDDNYKFKIYSIVLN
;
A
#
# COMPACT_ATOMS: atom_id res chain seq x y z
N MET A 1 20.37 -58.44 -14.75
CA MET A 1 19.34 -57.56 -15.33
C MET A 1 19.83 -57.04 -16.67
N LYS A 2 19.10 -57.30 -17.77
CA LYS A 2 19.47 -56.80 -19.11
C LYS A 2 19.00 -55.34 -19.24
N MET A 3 19.94 -54.41 -19.37
CA MET A 3 19.64 -52.99 -19.60
C MET A 3 19.05 -52.83 -21.01
N ARG A 4 17.81 -52.34 -21.11
CA ARG A 4 17.17 -52.00 -22.39
C ARG A 4 17.62 -50.60 -22.78
N VAL A 5 18.50 -50.50 -23.76
CA VAL A 5 18.98 -49.22 -24.30
C VAL A 5 17.99 -48.73 -25.36
N PHE A 6 17.40 -47.56 -25.14
CA PHE A 6 16.50 -46.91 -26.10
C PHE A 6 17.32 -46.09 -27.11
N PHE A 7 17.29 -46.48 -28.38
CA PHE A 7 17.88 -45.71 -29.47
C PHE A 7 16.88 -44.64 -29.95
N LEU A 8 17.06 -43.41 -29.48
CA LEU A 8 16.31 -42.24 -29.96
C LEU A 8 16.92 -41.73 -31.26
N LYS A 9 16.12 -41.65 -32.33
CA LYS A 9 16.54 -41.02 -33.59
C LYS A 9 16.80 -39.53 -33.35
N ARG A 10 17.85 -38.96 -33.97
CA ARG A 10 18.25 -37.53 -33.81
C ARG A 10 17.07 -36.55 -33.89
N LYS A 11 16.10 -36.79 -34.79
CA LYS A 11 14.88 -35.95 -34.94
C LYS A 11 13.99 -35.96 -33.69
N SER A 12 13.87 -37.09 -32.99
CA SER A 12 13.06 -37.24 -31.78
C SER A 12 13.62 -36.45 -30.59
N VAL A 13 14.95 -36.27 -30.53
CA VAL A 13 15.60 -35.45 -29.49
C VAL A 13 15.22 -33.97 -29.65
N TYR A 14 15.16 -33.46 -30.89
CA TYR A 14 14.73 -32.08 -31.14
C TYR A 14 13.27 -31.83 -30.76
N TYR A 15 12.37 -32.77 -31.04
CA TYR A 15 10.97 -32.65 -30.61
C TYR A 15 10.82 -32.69 -29.09
N PHE A 16 11.61 -33.50 -28.39
CA PHE A 16 11.60 -33.56 -26.93
C PHE A 16 12.11 -32.26 -26.29
N LEU A 17 13.19 -31.68 -26.84
CA LEU A 17 13.70 -30.37 -26.41
C LEU A 17 12.69 -29.25 -26.64
N LEU A 18 12.01 -29.24 -27.79
CA LEU A 18 10.96 -28.25 -28.08
C LEU A 18 9.79 -28.36 -27.10
N LEU A 19 9.33 -29.59 -26.81
CA LEU A 19 8.24 -29.85 -25.86
C LEU A 19 8.61 -29.42 -24.43
N SER A 20 9.85 -29.70 -24.02
CA SER A 20 10.41 -29.23 -22.75
C SER A 20 10.42 -27.71 -22.64
N LEU A 21 10.82 -27.00 -23.71
CA LEU A 21 10.84 -25.55 -23.75
C LEU A 21 9.43 -24.96 -23.61
N ILE A 22 8.45 -25.54 -24.32
CA ILE A 22 7.04 -25.15 -24.25
C ILE A 22 6.50 -25.36 -22.82
N LEU A 23 6.79 -26.50 -22.19
CA LEU A 23 6.38 -26.77 -20.80
C LEU A 23 6.98 -25.76 -19.81
N ILE A 24 8.26 -25.42 -19.97
CA ILE A 24 8.93 -24.41 -19.13
C ILE A 24 8.25 -23.06 -19.31
N THR A 25 7.94 -22.65 -20.54
CA THR A 25 7.23 -21.37 -20.77
C THR A 25 5.83 -21.37 -20.15
N LEU A 26 5.06 -22.46 -20.27
CA LEU A 26 3.75 -22.60 -19.63
C LEU A 26 3.82 -22.51 -18.10
N LEU A 27 4.81 -23.14 -17.48
CA LEU A 27 5.03 -23.08 -16.03
C LEU A 27 5.43 -21.65 -15.57
N THR A 28 6.21 -20.92 -16.37
CA THR A 28 6.58 -19.52 -16.06
C THR A 28 5.48 -18.50 -16.31
N THR A 29 4.45 -18.84 -17.10
CA THR A 29 3.30 -17.95 -17.37
C THR A 29 2.19 -18.01 -16.32
N ILE A 30 2.29 -18.91 -15.32
CA ILE A 30 1.48 -18.82 -14.10
C ILE A 30 2.06 -17.67 -13.27
N LYS A 31 1.74 -16.45 -13.69
CA LYS A 31 2.11 -15.22 -12.98
C LYS A 31 1.48 -15.26 -11.60
N TYR A 32 2.33 -15.13 -10.58
CA TYR A 32 1.95 -14.70 -9.24
C TYR A 32 1.06 -13.47 -9.34
N LYS A 33 -0.19 -13.63 -8.92
CA LYS A 33 -1.15 -12.53 -8.80
C LYS A 33 -0.87 -11.79 -7.50
N ASN A 34 0.27 -11.11 -7.40
CA ASN A 34 0.54 -10.21 -6.28
C ASN A 34 -0.11 -8.86 -6.59
N THR A 35 -1.40 -8.77 -6.32
CA THR A 35 -2.09 -7.49 -6.11
C THR A 35 -2.29 -7.32 -4.61
N SER A 36 -1.25 -6.90 -3.90
CA SER A 36 -1.45 -6.31 -2.57
C SER A 36 -1.93 -4.86 -2.75
N ALA A 37 -3.24 -4.68 -2.92
CA ALA A 37 -3.84 -3.36 -2.77
C ALA A 37 -4.00 -3.07 -1.27
N PHE A 38 -3.70 -1.84 -0.84
CA PHE A 38 -4.11 -1.35 0.47
C PHE A 38 -5.62 -1.45 0.55
N ASN A 39 -6.13 -2.47 1.25
CA ASN A 39 -7.56 -2.74 1.29
C ASN A 39 -8.16 -2.01 2.49
N LEU A 40 -9.14 -1.14 2.21
CA LEU A 40 -10.08 -0.65 3.20
C LEU A 40 -10.91 -1.84 3.71
N LEU A 41 -10.94 -2.08 5.02
CA LEU A 41 -11.70 -3.20 5.57
C LEU A 41 -12.89 -2.71 6.41
N ASN A 42 -14.08 -3.19 6.06
CA ASN A 42 -15.23 -3.16 6.95
C ASN A 42 -15.00 -4.12 8.14
N SER A 43 -15.60 -3.81 9.29
CA SER A 43 -15.49 -4.61 10.51
C SER A 43 -15.95 -6.05 10.32
N ASN A 44 -15.32 -6.99 11.06
CA ASN A 44 -15.57 -8.43 11.05
C ASN A 44 -15.13 -9.16 9.77
N LYS A 45 -13.88 -8.95 9.36
CA LYS A 45 -13.26 -9.67 8.24
C LYS A 45 -12.19 -10.63 8.76
N THR A 46 -12.20 -11.84 8.21
CA THR A 46 -11.11 -12.82 8.37
C THR A 46 -10.24 -12.80 7.13
N ILE A 47 -8.94 -12.61 7.30
CA ILE A 47 -7.94 -12.66 6.24
C ILE A 47 -7.11 -13.93 6.45
N ARG A 48 -6.76 -14.61 5.35
CA ARG A 48 -5.92 -15.81 5.36
C ARG A 48 -4.57 -15.51 4.72
N LYS A 49 -3.49 -15.80 5.45
CA LYS A 49 -2.11 -15.57 5.01
C LYS A 49 -1.17 -16.37 5.91
N ASP A 50 -0.13 -17.00 5.37
CA ASP A 50 0.97 -17.53 6.19
C ASP A 50 1.76 -16.35 6.77
N LEU A 51 1.66 -16.14 8.09
CA LEU A 51 2.33 -15.08 8.84
C LEU A 51 3.43 -15.63 9.76
N THR A 52 3.64 -16.95 9.78
CA THR A 52 4.64 -17.60 10.63
C THR A 52 5.75 -18.30 9.86
N GLY A 53 5.61 -18.40 8.53
CA GLY A 53 6.56 -19.04 7.63
C GLY A 53 6.52 -20.57 7.68
N ASP A 54 5.49 -21.16 8.27
CA ASP A 54 5.35 -22.61 8.43
C ASP A 54 4.69 -23.30 7.22
N GLY A 55 4.30 -22.52 6.21
CA GLY A 55 3.63 -22.98 5.00
C GLY A 55 2.11 -23.13 5.14
N ASN A 56 1.53 -22.89 6.31
CA ASN A 56 0.08 -22.95 6.56
C ASN A 56 -0.51 -21.54 6.68
N GLU A 57 -1.75 -21.37 6.23
CA GLU A 57 -2.42 -20.07 6.36
C GLU A 57 -2.92 -19.81 7.79
N ASP A 58 -2.49 -18.68 8.35
CA ASP A 58 -3.01 -18.12 9.58
C ASP A 58 -4.28 -17.31 9.34
N SER A 59 -5.13 -17.19 10.36
CA SER A 59 -6.36 -16.39 10.29
C SER A 59 -6.19 -15.07 11.04
N VAL A 60 -6.25 -13.95 10.33
CA VAL A 60 -6.29 -12.62 10.95
C VAL A 60 -7.73 -12.18 11.10
N ASN A 61 -8.19 -11.98 12.32
CA ASN A 61 -9.54 -11.51 12.64
C ASN A 61 -9.49 -10.08 13.18
N ILE A 62 -10.26 -9.19 12.57
CA ILE A 62 -10.37 -7.78 12.95
C ILE A 62 -11.76 -7.54 13.53
N ASN A 63 -11.81 -7.31 14.83
CA ASN A 63 -13.05 -7.10 15.56
C ASN A 63 -13.15 -5.63 16.02
N SER A 64 -14.32 -5.03 15.84
CA SER A 64 -14.65 -3.72 16.39
C SER A 64 -15.62 -3.89 17.55
N LYS A 65 -15.12 -3.78 18.79
CA LYS A 65 -15.97 -3.82 20.00
C LYS A 65 -15.69 -2.57 20.83
N ASP A 66 -16.73 -1.99 21.41
CA ASP A 66 -16.63 -0.81 22.29
C ASP A 66 -15.90 0.37 21.61
N ASN A 67 -16.17 0.58 20.31
CA ASN A 67 -15.51 1.56 19.45
C ASN A 67 -13.98 1.43 19.37
N LYS A 68 -13.45 0.21 19.53
CA LYS A 68 -12.01 -0.10 19.39
C LYS A 68 -11.79 -1.26 18.43
N TYR A 69 -10.76 -1.16 17.60
CA TYR A 69 -10.26 -2.26 16.79
C TYR A 69 -9.35 -3.17 17.61
N SER A 70 -9.63 -4.47 17.59
CA SER A 70 -8.73 -5.51 18.10
C SER A 70 -8.40 -6.48 16.98
N ILE A 71 -7.12 -6.87 16.88
CA ILE A 71 -6.64 -7.77 15.84
C ILE A 71 -6.11 -9.03 16.52
N THR A 72 -6.70 -10.17 16.18
CA THR A 72 -6.30 -11.48 16.69
C THR A 72 -5.90 -12.38 15.54
N ILE A 73 -4.68 -12.91 15.61
CA ILE A 73 -4.11 -13.84 14.64
C ILE A 73 -4.20 -15.23 15.25
N LYS A 74 -4.93 -16.13 14.58
CA LYS A 74 -4.99 -17.54 14.92
C LYS A 74 -4.01 -18.29 14.02
N SER A 75 -2.97 -18.83 14.63
CA SER A 75 -1.96 -19.65 13.97
C SER A 75 -1.88 -20.98 14.70
N GLN A 76 -2.03 -22.08 13.95
CA GLN A 76 -2.11 -23.43 14.51
C GLN A 76 -3.17 -23.52 15.63
N ASN A 77 -2.75 -23.87 16.86
CA ASN A 77 -3.60 -23.95 18.06
C ASN A 77 -3.43 -22.76 19.02
N LYS A 78 -2.82 -21.66 18.56
CA LYS A 78 -2.56 -20.47 19.38
C LYS A 78 -3.26 -19.24 18.82
N ASN A 79 -3.64 -18.34 19.72
CA ASN A 79 -4.22 -17.04 19.41
C ASN A 79 -3.27 -15.94 19.88
N TYR A 80 -2.92 -15.04 18.98
CA TYR A 80 -2.05 -13.90 19.22
C TYR A 80 -2.85 -12.61 19.05
N THR A 81 -3.00 -11.83 20.12
CA THR A 81 -3.64 -10.51 20.04
C THR A 81 -2.58 -9.43 19.95
N LEU A 82 -2.62 -8.65 18.87
CA LEU A 82 -1.71 -7.52 18.68
C LEU A 82 -1.99 -6.43 19.73
N LYS A 83 -0.95 -5.73 20.16
CA LYS A 83 -1.03 -4.70 21.21
C LYS A 83 -0.56 -3.35 20.71
N ASN A 84 -1.24 -2.28 21.12
CA ASN A 84 -0.80 -0.90 20.87
C ASN A 84 0.43 -0.51 21.69
N ASN A 85 0.88 0.73 21.52
CA ASN A 85 2.01 1.33 22.24
C ASN A 85 1.88 1.30 23.76
N GLU A 86 0.65 1.35 24.27
CA GLU A 86 0.33 1.28 25.70
C GLU A 86 0.21 -0.18 26.21
N ASN A 87 0.58 -1.16 25.39
CA ASN A 87 0.44 -2.61 25.66
C ASN A 87 -1.01 -3.07 25.89
N LYS A 88 -2.00 -2.30 25.45
CA LYS A 88 -3.42 -2.65 25.49
C LYS A 88 -3.78 -3.53 24.29
N LYS A 89 -4.80 -4.38 24.46
CA LYS A 89 -5.26 -5.38 23.47
C LYS A 89 -6.15 -4.80 22.36
N PHE A 90 -6.01 -3.51 22.08
CA PHE A 90 -6.63 -2.85 20.93
C PHE A 90 -5.56 -2.10 20.16
N ILE A 91 -5.80 -1.83 18.87
CA ILE A 91 -4.85 -1.20 17.95
C ILE A 91 -5.21 0.25 17.65
N GLY A 92 -6.51 0.57 17.58
CA GLY A 92 -6.98 1.93 17.40
C GLY A 92 -8.48 2.06 17.66
N ASP A 93 -9.00 3.25 17.42
CA ASP A 93 -10.42 3.58 17.53
C ASP A 93 -11.16 3.12 16.27
N TYR A 94 -12.32 2.49 16.48
CA TYR A 94 -13.26 2.19 15.41
C TYR A 94 -13.97 3.47 14.98
N ASN A 95 -13.90 3.75 13.68
CA ASN A 95 -14.56 4.89 13.08
C ASN A 95 -14.96 4.58 11.63
N ASN A 96 -16.24 4.76 11.29
CA ASN A 96 -16.75 4.51 9.93
C ASN A 96 -16.11 5.42 8.88
N PHE A 97 -15.73 6.64 9.26
CA PHE A 97 -15.08 7.58 8.35
C PHE A 97 -13.56 7.55 8.42
N TRP A 98 -12.97 6.75 9.32
CA TRP A 98 -11.52 6.51 9.40
C TRP A 98 -11.25 5.02 9.68
N PRO A 99 -11.60 4.14 8.73
CA PRO A 99 -11.48 2.70 8.92
C PRO A 99 -10.02 2.25 9.01
N ILE A 100 -9.80 1.10 9.63
CA ILE A 100 -8.48 0.48 9.72
C ILE A 100 -8.04 -0.02 8.34
N THR A 101 -6.78 0.24 8.00
CA THR A 101 -6.09 -0.33 6.85
C THR A 101 -5.03 -1.31 7.36
N ILE A 102 -4.98 -2.52 6.79
CA ILE A 102 -4.00 -3.55 7.12
C ILE A 102 -3.42 -4.17 5.85
N ASN A 103 -2.11 -4.36 5.83
CA ASN A 103 -1.40 -5.01 4.73
C ASN A 103 -0.37 -5.99 5.24
N PHE A 104 -0.07 -6.96 4.39
CA PHE A 104 0.85 -8.05 4.67
C PHE A 104 1.89 -8.05 3.56
N GLU A 105 3.11 -7.61 3.88
CA GLU A 105 4.17 -7.39 2.90
C GLU A 105 5.47 -7.98 3.43
N ASP A 106 6.15 -8.78 2.61
CA ASP A 106 7.46 -9.36 2.93
C ASP A 106 8.57 -8.37 2.53
N ILE A 107 8.84 -7.42 3.42
CA ILE A 107 9.84 -6.36 3.20
C ILE A 107 11.23 -6.88 3.57
N SER A 108 11.33 -7.75 4.57
CA SER A 108 12.60 -8.36 4.98
C SER A 108 13.11 -9.44 4.02
N ARG A 109 12.29 -9.90 3.06
CA ARG A 109 12.59 -10.93 2.05
C ARG A 109 12.90 -12.30 2.65
N ASP A 110 12.32 -12.59 3.82
CA ASP A 110 12.46 -13.88 4.50
C ASP A 110 11.27 -14.83 4.24
N LYS A 111 10.33 -14.41 3.37
CA LYS A 111 9.06 -15.09 3.04
C LYS A 111 8.02 -15.04 4.15
N ILE A 112 8.29 -14.36 5.26
CA ILE A 112 7.36 -14.15 6.36
C ILE A 112 6.89 -12.70 6.29
N PRO A 113 5.64 -12.44 5.86
CA PRO A 113 5.16 -11.08 5.68
C PRO A 113 5.08 -10.32 7.00
N GLU A 114 5.54 -9.08 6.99
CA GLU A 114 5.28 -8.11 8.05
C GLU A 114 3.87 -7.52 7.91
N ILE A 115 3.30 -7.13 9.06
CA ILE A 115 1.94 -6.60 9.17
C ILE A 115 2.02 -5.09 9.33
N PHE A 116 1.54 -4.35 8.33
CA PHE A 116 1.45 -2.90 8.32
C PHE A 116 0.02 -2.49 8.67
N ILE A 117 -0.15 -1.61 9.65
CA ILE A 117 -1.46 -1.14 10.08
C ILE A 117 -1.47 0.39 10.13
N GLN A 118 -2.51 0.99 9.57
CA GLN A 118 -2.86 2.39 9.75
C GLN A 118 -4.30 2.49 10.27
N CYS A 119 -4.50 3.33 11.29
CA CYS A 119 -5.83 3.67 11.78
C CYS A 119 -5.78 4.98 12.57
N SER A 120 -6.89 5.34 13.20
CA SER A 120 -6.94 6.45 14.17
C SER A 120 -6.85 5.95 15.60
N GLN A 121 -6.22 6.72 16.49
CA GLN A 121 -6.27 6.55 17.93
C GLN A 121 -6.35 7.93 18.59
N TYR A 122 -7.36 8.16 19.42
CA TYR A 122 -7.63 9.46 20.04
C TYR A 122 -7.74 10.60 19.02
N LYS A 123 -8.37 10.34 17.87
CA LYS A 123 -8.49 11.25 16.71
C LYS A 123 -7.16 11.64 16.05
N MET A 124 -6.07 10.96 16.37
CA MET A 124 -4.77 11.11 15.71
C MET A 124 -4.50 9.91 14.81
N PRO A 125 -3.78 10.07 13.69
CA PRO A 125 -3.30 8.94 12.91
C PRO A 125 -2.34 8.11 13.76
N VAL A 126 -2.34 6.79 13.59
CA VAL A 126 -1.35 5.89 14.18
C VAL A 126 -0.96 4.82 13.18
N GLN A 127 0.33 4.50 13.18
CA GLN A 127 0.91 3.45 12.35
C GLN A 127 1.52 2.37 13.22
N TYR A 128 1.46 1.13 12.76
CA TYR A 128 2.16 0.01 13.37
C TYR A 128 2.79 -0.88 12.33
N ILE A 129 3.95 -1.44 12.66
CA ILE A 129 4.56 -2.54 11.93
C ILE A 129 4.82 -3.67 12.92
N PHE A 130 4.27 -4.84 12.61
CA PHE A 130 4.50 -6.06 13.38
C PHE A 130 5.24 -7.10 12.53
N LYS A 131 6.13 -7.86 13.18
CA LYS A 131 6.84 -9.00 12.59
C LYS A 131 6.70 -10.22 13.49
N TRP A 132 6.63 -11.39 12.88
CA TRP A 132 6.74 -12.66 13.60
C TRP A 132 8.21 -12.90 13.98
N GLN A 133 8.49 -12.95 15.28
CA GLN A 133 9.84 -13.22 15.78
C GLN A 133 9.75 -13.95 17.13
N ASN A 134 10.60 -14.95 17.34
CA ASN A 134 10.67 -15.71 18.60
C ASN A 134 9.31 -16.28 19.06
N ASN A 135 8.53 -16.83 18.12
CA ASN A 135 7.20 -17.41 18.35
C ASN A 135 6.11 -16.43 18.83
N GLU A 136 6.28 -15.14 18.58
CA GLU A 136 5.29 -14.10 18.85
C GLU A 136 5.28 -13.00 17.78
N PHE A 137 4.18 -12.25 17.70
CA PHE A 137 4.09 -11.05 16.87
C PHE A 137 4.60 -9.84 17.65
N LYS A 138 5.82 -9.41 17.34
CA LYS A 138 6.45 -8.23 17.94
C LYS A 138 6.13 -6.98 17.15
N ARG A 139 5.83 -5.90 17.87
CA ARG A 139 5.74 -4.56 17.29
C ARG A 139 7.15 -4.02 17.07
N LEU A 140 7.53 -3.79 15.83
CA LEU A 140 8.82 -3.21 15.46
C LEU A 140 8.79 -1.70 15.38
N TYR A 141 7.64 -1.14 15.01
CA TYR A 141 7.50 0.30 14.80
C TYR A 141 6.12 0.79 15.22
N SER A 142 6.11 2.04 15.66
CA SER A 142 4.89 2.82 15.75
C SER A 142 5.18 4.32 15.69
N SER A 143 4.22 5.07 15.18
CA SER A 143 4.29 6.52 15.10
C SER A 143 2.89 7.12 14.97
N ASN A 144 2.81 8.45 15.13
CA ASN A 144 1.60 9.22 14.85
C ASN A 144 1.68 9.91 13.47
N ASN A 145 2.39 9.29 12.53
CA ASN A 145 2.51 9.76 11.16
C ASN A 145 1.26 9.36 10.36
N ASN A 146 0.86 10.18 9.38
CA ASN A 146 -0.32 9.89 8.54
C ASN A 146 0.02 9.29 7.17
N ILE A 147 1.29 9.11 6.82
CA ILE A 147 1.71 8.50 5.56
C ILE A 147 2.63 7.30 5.84
N ILE A 148 2.37 6.16 5.24
CA ILE A 148 3.31 5.02 5.23
C ILE A 148 3.52 4.54 3.80
N GLY A 149 4.76 4.31 3.41
CA GLY A 149 5.09 3.93 2.07
C GLY A 149 6.15 2.85 1.98
N LEU A 150 6.11 2.13 0.87
CA LEU A 150 7.10 1.13 0.51
C LEU A 150 7.81 1.59 -0.75
N MET A 151 9.14 1.60 -0.70
CA MET A 151 9.99 1.94 -1.82
C MET A 151 10.89 0.75 -2.13
N ASP A 152 11.20 0.56 -3.41
CA ASP A 152 12.02 -0.57 -3.88
C ASP A 152 11.38 -1.92 -3.53
N TYR A 153 10.04 -1.96 -3.50
CA TYR A 153 9.28 -3.16 -3.19
C TYR A 153 9.29 -4.15 -4.36
N ASN A 154 9.18 -3.66 -5.61
CA ASN A 154 9.04 -4.50 -6.80
C ASN A 154 10.35 -4.71 -7.59
N ASN A 155 11.49 -4.26 -7.07
CA ASN A 155 12.80 -4.39 -7.74
C ASN A 155 13.80 -5.22 -6.93
N ASN A 156 15.06 -5.27 -7.36
CA ASN A 156 16.12 -6.02 -6.69
C ASN A 156 16.88 -5.22 -5.62
N LYS A 157 16.52 -3.95 -5.39
CA LYS A 157 17.13 -3.13 -4.33
C LYS A 157 16.53 -3.51 -2.97
N THR A 158 17.23 -3.18 -1.89
CA THR A 158 16.71 -3.41 -0.53
C THR A 158 15.45 -2.57 -0.32
N PRO A 159 14.30 -3.21 0.01
CA PRO A 159 13.07 -2.50 0.28
C PRO A 159 13.24 -1.51 1.44
N LYS A 160 12.62 -0.35 1.29
CA LYS A 160 12.62 0.72 2.31
C LYS A 160 11.20 0.97 2.75
N ILE A 161 11.06 1.19 4.05
CA ILE A 161 9.82 1.65 4.66
C ILE A 161 9.97 3.14 4.89
N ILE A 162 9.02 3.92 4.37
CA ILE A 162 8.97 5.36 4.56
C ILE A 162 7.78 5.66 5.47
N SER A 163 8.00 6.41 6.53
CA SER A 163 6.91 6.93 7.39
C SER A 163 6.95 8.44 7.29
N GLY A 164 5.83 9.08 6.99
CA GLY A 164 5.78 10.52 6.79
C GLY A 164 4.58 11.19 7.40
N ASN A 165 4.69 12.49 7.64
CA ASN A 165 3.60 13.29 8.17
C ASN A 165 3.36 14.51 7.28
N LEU A 166 2.17 14.57 6.67
CA LEU A 166 1.69 15.75 5.95
C LEU A 166 1.14 16.76 6.96
N LYS A 167 1.78 17.92 7.07
CA LYS A 167 1.33 19.03 7.90
C LYS A 167 1.67 20.35 7.21
N ASN A 168 0.72 21.29 7.19
CA ASN A 168 0.90 22.62 6.62
C ASN A 168 1.36 22.63 5.14
N GLY A 169 0.94 21.64 4.35
CA GLY A 169 1.31 21.54 2.93
C GLY A 169 2.70 20.95 2.67
N GLU A 170 3.41 20.46 3.69
CA GLU A 170 4.71 19.81 3.55
C GLU A 170 4.67 18.40 4.14
N ILE A 171 5.44 17.48 3.54
CA ILE A 171 5.61 16.14 4.08
C ILE A 171 7.03 16.01 4.64
N ALA A 172 7.10 15.77 5.95
CA ALA A 172 8.34 15.31 6.58
C ALA A 172 8.39 13.79 6.53
N PHE A 173 9.45 13.22 5.97
CA PHE A 173 9.65 11.78 5.83
C PHE A 173 10.78 11.26 6.74
N ASP A 174 10.59 10.04 7.21
CA ASP A 174 11.58 9.20 7.86
C ASP A 174 11.73 7.91 7.06
N SER A 175 12.98 7.48 6.88
CA SER A 175 13.34 6.26 6.15
C SER A 175 13.85 5.18 7.08
N PHE A 176 13.36 3.98 6.83
CA PHE A 176 13.71 2.79 7.57
C PHE A 176 13.99 1.62 6.63
N MET A 177 14.87 0.72 7.07
CA MET A 177 15.14 -0.54 6.39
C MET A 177 15.26 -1.65 7.41
N PHE A 178 14.98 -2.88 6.97
CA PHE A 178 15.27 -4.05 7.79
C PHE A 178 16.76 -4.30 7.83
N MET A 179 17.29 -4.45 9.03
CA MET A 179 18.65 -4.89 9.31
C MET A 179 18.54 -6.00 10.34
N GLU A 180 18.83 -7.22 9.89
CA GLU A 180 18.58 -8.46 10.64
C GLU A 180 17.10 -8.54 11.05
N ASP A 181 16.83 -8.58 12.36
CA ASP A 181 15.47 -8.68 12.92
C ASP A 181 14.88 -7.34 13.37
N SER A 182 15.56 -6.23 13.08
CA SER A 182 15.18 -4.90 13.55
C SER A 182 14.91 -3.93 12.41
N LEU A 183 14.03 -2.97 12.69
CA LEU A 183 13.81 -1.84 11.80
C LEU A 183 14.79 -0.72 12.19
N GLN A 184 15.72 -0.38 11.30
CA GLN A 184 16.70 0.67 11.54
C GLN A 184 16.37 1.91 10.71
N ARG A 185 16.36 3.07 11.38
CA ARG A 185 16.28 4.37 10.72
C ARG A 185 17.63 4.68 10.06
N PHE A 186 17.60 5.25 8.87
CA PHE A 186 18.79 5.74 8.18
C PHE A 186 18.49 7.08 7.53
N ASP A 187 19.53 7.88 7.32
CA ASP A 187 19.39 9.18 6.68
C ASP A 187 19.20 9.01 5.18
N TYR A 188 18.14 9.60 4.65
CA TYR A 188 17.84 9.62 3.23
C TYR A 188 17.54 11.05 2.79
N ASN A 189 18.08 11.45 1.65
CA ASN A 189 17.83 12.77 1.09
C ASN A 189 16.54 12.75 0.28
N PHE A 190 15.44 13.17 0.91
CA PHE A 190 14.14 13.30 0.26
C PHE A 190 14.10 14.59 -0.56
N ASN A 191 14.12 14.45 -1.89
CA ASN A 191 13.85 15.58 -2.77
C ASN A 191 12.34 15.91 -2.81
N GLU A 192 11.97 17.08 -3.31
CA GLU A 192 10.57 17.56 -3.35
C GLU A 192 9.62 16.66 -4.17
N ASN A 193 10.19 15.94 -5.14
CA ASN A 193 9.49 15.01 -6.03
C ASN A 193 9.51 13.56 -5.50
N PHE A 194 9.95 13.34 -4.27
CA PHE A 194 10.16 12.01 -3.72
C PHE A 194 8.85 11.22 -3.76
N MET A 195 8.86 10.13 -4.53
CA MET A 195 7.69 9.29 -4.75
C MET A 195 6.44 10.06 -5.24
N GLY A 196 6.64 11.20 -5.93
CA GLY A 196 5.55 12.09 -6.37
C GLY A 196 4.89 12.89 -5.26
N SER A 197 5.59 13.14 -4.14
CA SER A 197 5.08 13.88 -2.98
C SER A 197 4.48 15.24 -3.33
N ASN A 198 5.17 16.06 -4.12
CA ASN A 198 4.66 17.36 -4.57
C ASN A 198 3.35 17.25 -5.37
N THR A 199 3.26 16.31 -6.31
CA THR A 199 2.04 16.03 -7.07
C THR A 199 0.88 15.62 -6.15
N ILE A 200 1.15 14.77 -5.16
CA ILE A 200 0.13 14.31 -4.22
C ILE A 200 -0.29 15.41 -3.25
N ILE A 201 0.63 16.23 -2.76
CA ILE A 201 0.30 17.40 -1.93
C ILE A 201 -0.66 18.33 -2.68
N GLU A 202 -0.33 18.67 -3.93
CA GLU A 202 -1.16 19.52 -4.77
C GLU A 202 -2.54 18.90 -5.01
N PHE A 203 -2.60 17.59 -5.29
CA PHE A 203 -3.85 16.87 -5.45
C PHE A 203 -4.69 16.85 -4.16
N ILE A 204 -4.07 16.60 -3.01
CA ILE A 204 -4.75 16.63 -1.70
C ILE A 204 -5.32 18.02 -1.43
N ASN A 205 -4.54 19.08 -1.68
CA ASN A 205 -4.99 20.46 -1.50
C ASN A 205 -6.18 20.77 -2.42
N TYR A 206 -6.13 20.33 -3.67
CA TYR A 206 -7.24 20.46 -4.61
C TYR A 206 -8.51 19.76 -4.09
N ILE A 207 -8.44 18.48 -3.70
CA ILE A 207 -9.60 17.74 -3.16
C ILE A 207 -10.19 18.42 -1.93
N GLN A 208 -9.36 18.92 -1.00
CA GLN A 208 -9.83 19.62 0.20
C GLN A 208 -10.48 20.98 -0.09
N SER A 209 -10.17 21.59 -1.25
CA SER A 209 -10.77 22.86 -1.69
C SER A 209 -12.10 22.71 -2.45
N LEU A 210 -12.46 21.48 -2.83
CA LEU A 210 -13.75 21.21 -3.48
C LEU A 210 -14.94 21.48 -2.55
N PRO A 211 -16.12 21.76 -3.13
CA PRO A 211 -16.39 22.03 -4.54
C PRO A 211 -16.05 23.45 -5.02
N ILE A 212 -15.55 24.34 -4.14
CA ILE A 212 -15.44 25.79 -4.43
C ILE A 212 -14.45 26.06 -5.57
N SER A 213 -13.39 25.27 -5.64
CA SER A 213 -12.26 25.45 -6.54
C SER A 213 -12.27 24.50 -7.74
N GLU A 214 -13.42 23.94 -8.14
CA GLU A 214 -13.48 22.97 -9.24
C GLU A 214 -12.75 23.48 -10.50
N GLU A 215 -12.95 24.76 -10.84
CA GLU A 215 -12.32 25.43 -11.98
C GLU A 215 -10.79 25.60 -11.84
N ASN A 216 -10.26 25.58 -10.61
CA ASN A 216 -8.83 25.72 -10.31
C ASN A 216 -8.12 24.36 -10.28
N ARG A 217 -8.50 23.43 -11.14
CA ARG A 217 -7.87 22.10 -11.22
C ARG A 217 -6.39 22.24 -11.61
N PRO A 218 -5.46 21.60 -10.88
CA PRO A 218 -4.03 21.68 -11.20
C PRO A 218 -3.71 20.81 -12.43
N GLU A 219 -3.75 21.40 -13.62
CA GLU A 219 -3.47 20.66 -14.88
C GLU A 219 -2.01 20.17 -14.98
N ASN A 220 -1.09 20.88 -14.34
CA ASN A 220 0.34 20.58 -14.34
C ASN A 220 0.68 19.23 -13.67
N ILE A 221 -0.11 18.77 -12.70
CA ILE A 221 0.11 17.48 -12.03
C ILE A 221 -0.52 16.29 -12.76
N LEU A 222 -1.35 16.56 -13.78
CA LEU A 222 -2.00 15.55 -14.60
C LEU A 222 -1.21 15.28 -15.88
N ILE A 223 -1.36 14.09 -16.42
CA ILE A 223 -0.86 13.82 -17.77
C ILE A 223 -1.84 14.38 -18.81
N ASN A 224 -1.32 14.81 -19.95
CA ASN A 224 -2.13 15.36 -21.05
C ASN A 224 -3.16 14.37 -21.62
N THR A 225 -2.97 13.07 -21.38
CA THR A 225 -3.84 11.99 -21.89
C THR A 225 -4.71 11.36 -20.80
N ILE A 226 -4.99 12.07 -19.70
CA ILE A 226 -5.82 11.54 -18.62
C ILE A 226 -7.24 11.24 -19.12
N GLY A 227 -7.79 10.09 -18.74
CA GLY A 227 -9.08 9.63 -19.23
C GLY A 227 -10.24 10.43 -18.62
N GLY A 228 -11.30 10.64 -19.40
CA GLY A 228 -12.53 11.28 -18.90
C GLY A 228 -13.18 10.54 -17.72
N LYS A 229 -12.95 9.22 -17.61
CA LYS A 229 -13.39 8.41 -16.45
C LYS A 229 -12.66 8.81 -15.16
N ASP A 230 -11.34 8.98 -15.21
CA ASP A 230 -10.55 9.43 -14.07
C ASP A 230 -10.95 10.84 -13.63
N ILE A 231 -11.16 11.74 -14.60
CA ILE A 231 -11.66 13.10 -14.34
C ILE A 231 -13.08 13.10 -13.74
N SER A 232 -13.93 12.16 -14.16
CA SER A 232 -15.30 12.06 -13.64
C SER A 232 -15.36 11.77 -12.14
N VAL A 233 -14.31 11.16 -11.57
CA VAL A 233 -14.20 10.97 -10.11
C VAL A 233 -14.22 12.31 -9.39
N ILE A 234 -13.45 13.29 -9.88
CA ILE A 234 -13.42 14.65 -9.34
C ILE A 234 -14.80 15.30 -9.46
N GLY A 235 -15.42 15.20 -10.64
CA GLY A 235 -16.76 15.76 -10.86
C GLY A 235 -17.83 15.15 -9.95
N ASN A 236 -17.71 13.88 -9.58
CA ASN A 236 -18.60 13.26 -8.60
C ASN A 236 -18.37 13.81 -7.18
N LEU A 237 -17.11 14.01 -6.77
CA LEU A 237 -16.78 14.64 -5.48
C LEU A 237 -17.33 16.07 -5.40
N VAL A 238 -17.28 16.83 -6.49
CA VAL A 238 -17.90 18.16 -6.56
C VAL A 238 -19.41 18.08 -6.35
N LYS A 239 -20.09 17.20 -7.10
CA LYS A 239 -21.56 17.04 -7.04
C LYS A 239 -22.06 16.63 -5.66
N GLU A 240 -21.28 15.84 -4.92
CA GLU A 240 -21.65 15.46 -3.56
C GLU A 240 -21.62 16.62 -2.57
N ASN A 241 -20.93 17.73 -2.91
CA ASN A 241 -20.96 18.98 -2.15
C ASN A 241 -20.56 18.82 -0.67
N ASN A 242 -19.47 18.09 -0.42
CA ASN A 242 -18.94 17.84 0.91
C ASN A 242 -17.70 18.69 1.20
N ILE A 243 -17.35 18.82 2.48
CA ILE A 243 -16.05 19.28 2.96
C ILE A 243 -15.17 18.05 3.12
N TYR A 244 -14.08 18.00 2.35
CA TYR A 244 -13.12 16.92 2.39
C TYR A 244 -11.96 17.28 3.33
N THR A 245 -11.56 16.34 4.18
CA THR A 245 -10.42 16.49 5.09
C THR A 245 -9.52 15.28 4.94
N PHE A 246 -8.27 15.50 4.60
CA PHE A 246 -7.27 14.43 4.50
C PHE A 246 -7.04 13.79 5.87
N GLN A 247 -6.93 12.46 5.90
CA GLN A 247 -6.78 11.68 7.14
C GLN A 247 -5.43 10.98 7.18
N ASP A 248 -5.20 10.10 6.19
CA ASP A 248 -3.97 9.37 6.02
C ASP A 248 -3.80 8.93 4.57
N ALA A 249 -2.60 8.45 4.24
CA ALA A 249 -2.31 7.84 2.97
C ALA A 249 -1.30 6.71 3.12
N ASN A 250 -1.20 5.95 2.06
CA ASN A 250 -0.09 5.05 1.83
C ASN A 250 0.36 5.08 0.38
N PHE A 251 1.57 4.60 0.13
CA PHE A 251 2.08 4.49 -1.22
C PHE A 251 3.00 3.30 -1.44
N LYS A 252 3.16 2.91 -2.69
CA LYS A 252 4.22 1.97 -3.10
C LYS A 252 4.59 2.11 -4.57
N ASP A 253 5.83 1.73 -4.91
CA ASP A 253 6.20 1.53 -6.30
C ASP A 253 5.44 0.35 -6.91
N ILE A 254 4.99 0.50 -8.16
CA ILE A 254 4.26 -0.55 -8.90
C ILE A 254 4.95 -0.97 -10.19
N LYS A 255 5.81 -0.13 -10.76
CA LYS A 255 6.70 -0.48 -11.87
C LYS A 255 8.04 0.21 -11.74
N ASN A 256 9.05 -0.43 -12.31
CA ASN A 256 10.39 0.09 -12.42
C ASN A 256 10.84 0.05 -13.89
N ASN A 257 11.74 0.96 -14.26
CA ASN A 257 12.37 0.96 -15.56
C ASN A 257 13.49 -0.11 -15.64
N LYS A 258 14.17 -0.19 -16.78
CA LYS A 258 15.23 -1.18 -17.03
C LYS A 258 16.44 -1.04 -16.09
N ASP A 259 16.67 0.15 -15.57
CA ASP A 259 17.76 0.47 -14.65
C ASP A 259 17.38 0.19 -13.18
N GLY A 260 16.15 -0.29 -12.93
CA GLY A 260 15.63 -0.53 -11.59
C GLY A 260 15.16 0.74 -10.87
N GLU A 261 15.03 1.86 -11.58
CA GLU A 261 14.46 3.10 -11.06
C GLU A 261 12.94 3.05 -11.11
N ILE A 262 12.29 3.66 -10.12
CA ILE A 262 10.83 3.66 -9.99
C ILE A 262 10.22 4.51 -11.11
N SER A 263 9.33 3.91 -11.90
CA SER A 263 8.68 4.57 -13.02
C SER A 263 7.17 4.77 -12.81
N GLU A 264 6.54 3.98 -11.95
CA GLU A 264 5.13 4.16 -11.58
C GLU A 264 4.91 3.90 -10.10
N ILE A 265 4.01 4.69 -9.51
CA ILE A 265 3.72 4.71 -8.07
C ILE A 265 2.21 4.69 -7.89
N LYS A 266 1.75 3.92 -6.91
CA LYS A 266 0.37 3.99 -6.42
C LYS A 266 0.36 4.71 -5.07
N TRP A 267 -0.49 5.72 -4.95
CA TRP A 267 -0.91 6.29 -3.67
C TRP A 267 -2.36 5.90 -3.41
N SER A 268 -2.68 5.53 -2.17
CA SER A 268 -4.06 5.41 -1.68
C SER A 268 -4.28 6.47 -0.62
N LEU A 269 -5.21 7.39 -0.87
CA LEU A 269 -5.48 8.57 -0.06
C LEU A 269 -6.83 8.42 0.65
N ASN A 270 -6.87 8.60 1.96
CA ASN A 270 -8.10 8.57 2.74
C ASN A 270 -8.54 9.97 3.14
N PHE A 271 -9.80 10.28 2.83
CA PHE A 271 -10.44 11.52 3.21
C PHE A 271 -11.70 11.25 4.02
N LYS A 272 -11.93 12.08 5.04
CA LYS A 272 -13.24 12.27 5.64
C LYS A 272 -14.00 13.27 4.79
N GLY A 273 -15.19 12.93 4.31
CA GLY A 273 -16.12 13.92 3.76
C GLY A 273 -17.28 14.16 4.72
N MET A 274 -17.61 15.44 4.92
CA MET A 274 -18.74 15.90 5.72
C MET A 274 -19.66 16.73 4.85
N SER A 275 -20.97 16.43 4.84
CA SER A 275 -21.90 17.18 4.00
C SER A 275 -22.02 18.64 4.43
N LYS A 276 -22.01 19.53 3.43
CA LYS A 276 -22.29 20.97 3.65
C LYS A 276 -23.77 21.23 3.96
N GLN A 277 -24.66 20.26 3.67
CA GLN A 277 -26.09 20.35 3.92
C GLN A 277 -26.48 19.74 5.27
N ASP A 278 -25.85 18.63 5.65
CA ASP A 278 -26.06 17.96 6.94
C ASP A 278 -24.73 17.49 7.53
N ASN A 279 -24.27 18.20 8.57
CA ASN A 279 -23.00 17.93 9.23
C ASN A 279 -22.93 16.54 9.90
N ASN A 280 -24.08 15.86 10.10
CA ASN A 280 -24.10 14.50 10.64
C ASN A 280 -23.80 13.43 9.59
N LEU A 281 -23.90 13.77 8.29
CA LEU A 281 -23.56 12.86 7.20
C LEU A 281 -22.05 12.92 6.96
N ILE A 282 -21.36 11.94 7.55
CA ILE A 282 -19.92 11.78 7.45
C ILE A 282 -19.61 10.42 6.84
N LYS A 283 -18.75 10.39 5.80
CA LYS A 283 -18.28 9.15 5.19
C LYS A 283 -16.78 9.20 4.86
N ASN A 284 -16.19 8.04 4.67
CA ASN A 284 -14.83 7.89 4.17
C ASN A 284 -14.83 7.93 2.64
N TYR A 285 -13.74 8.46 2.07
CA TYR A 285 -13.40 8.37 0.65
C TYR A 285 -11.98 7.84 0.55
N ASN A 286 -11.84 6.68 -0.09
CA ASN A 286 -10.54 6.12 -0.41
C ASN A 286 -10.28 6.34 -1.90
N ILE A 287 -9.31 7.18 -2.22
CA ILE A 287 -8.95 7.54 -3.59
C ILE A 287 -7.59 6.94 -3.90
N ASP A 288 -7.55 6.01 -4.84
CA ASP A 288 -6.33 5.53 -5.45
C ASP A 288 -5.89 6.48 -6.57
N VAL A 289 -4.64 6.92 -6.50
CA VAL A 289 -4.00 7.77 -7.49
C VAL A 289 -2.79 7.03 -8.04
N LEU A 290 -2.75 6.85 -9.37
CA LEU A 290 -1.60 6.26 -10.04
C LEU A 290 -0.78 7.34 -10.72
N LEU A 291 0.50 7.36 -10.41
CA LEU A 291 1.47 8.31 -10.95
C LEU A 291 2.46 7.58 -11.84
N LYS A 292 2.88 8.24 -12.92
CA LYS A 292 3.96 7.77 -13.78
C LYS A 292 5.02 8.84 -13.94
N LEU A 293 6.26 8.40 -14.07
CA LEU A 293 7.38 9.27 -14.39
C LEU A 293 7.17 9.87 -15.78
N VAL A 294 7.35 11.19 -15.90
CA VAL A 294 7.32 11.94 -17.14
C VAL A 294 8.67 12.63 -17.28
N ASP A 295 9.44 12.23 -18.29
CA ASP A 295 10.74 12.82 -18.58
C ASP A 295 10.55 14.19 -19.26
N ASN A 296 10.35 15.22 -18.43
CA ASN A 296 10.43 16.61 -18.85
C ASN A 296 11.33 17.38 -17.87
N PRO A 297 12.55 17.78 -18.27
CA PRO A 297 13.49 18.46 -17.38
C PRO A 297 13.02 19.83 -16.91
N ASP A 298 12.09 20.47 -17.63
CA ASP A 298 11.54 21.79 -17.30
C ASP A 298 10.30 21.72 -16.41
N ASP A 299 9.87 20.52 -16.00
CA ASP A 299 8.68 20.31 -15.18
C ASP A 299 9.02 20.15 -13.70
N ASN A 300 8.37 20.94 -12.86
CA ASN A 300 8.50 20.82 -11.41
C ASN A 300 7.91 19.51 -10.89
N TYR A 301 7.03 18.85 -11.65
CA TYR A 301 6.34 17.60 -11.28
C TYR A 301 6.80 16.43 -12.15
N LYS A 302 7.76 15.66 -11.63
CA LYS A 302 8.33 14.49 -12.35
C LYS A 302 7.38 13.30 -12.43
N PHE A 303 6.59 13.09 -11.37
CA PHE A 303 5.58 12.03 -11.33
C PHE A 303 4.20 12.66 -11.52
N LYS A 304 3.51 12.30 -12.60
CA LYS A 304 2.20 12.87 -12.93
C LYS A 304 1.09 11.84 -12.84
N ILE A 305 -0.09 12.30 -12.42
CA ILE A 305 -1.28 11.49 -12.27
C ILE A 305 -1.78 11.05 -13.64
N TYR A 306 -1.88 9.73 -13.83
CA TYR A 306 -2.45 9.14 -15.04
C TYR A 306 -3.75 8.39 -14.81
N SER A 307 -4.08 8.08 -13.56
CA SER A 307 -5.36 7.46 -13.20
C SER A 307 -5.80 7.84 -11.80
N ILE A 308 -7.11 7.97 -11.62
CA ILE A 308 -7.78 8.32 -10.36
C ILE A 308 -8.95 7.36 -10.22
N VAL A 309 -9.01 6.64 -9.10
CA VAL A 309 -10.05 5.66 -8.80
C VAL A 309 -10.60 5.91 -7.40
N LEU A 310 -11.92 6.01 -7.26
CA LEU A 310 -12.60 6.03 -5.97
C LEU A 310 -13.03 4.59 -5.63
N ASN A 311 -12.61 4.11 -4.46
CA ASN A 311 -12.88 2.75 -3.97
C ASN A 311 -14.09 2.68 -3.03
#